data_AF-A0A132TYD6-F1
#
_entry.id   AF-A0A132TYD6-F1
#
_cell.length_a   1.000
_cell.length_b   1.000
_cell.length_c   1.000
_cell.angle_alpha   90.00
_cell.angle_beta   90.00
_cell.angle_gamma   90.00
#
_symmetry.space_group_name_H-M   'P 1'
#
loop_
_entity.id
_entity.type
_entity.pdbx_description
1 polymer ?
#
loop_
_entity_poly.entity_id
_entity_poly.type
_entity_poly.pdbx_seq_one_letter_code
_entity_poly.pdbx_strand_id
1 'polypeptide(L)'
;MKKETLSNLQISSRTQLFTYVIKDESGAQINSYAVTDGGVARILSGKNNISEGYTYKIKKSGTYYVSAVAEFSIMVNGNSKDVTIKTESKKLEVK
;
A
#
# COMPACT_ATOMS: atom_id res chain seq x y z
N MET A 1 -34.44 1.83 -10.46
CA MET A 1 -33.15 1.28 -9.98
C MET A 1 -32.04 1.80 -10.87
N LYS A 2 -31.12 2.63 -10.35
CA LYS A 2 -29.91 3.02 -11.09
C LYS A 2 -29.01 1.78 -11.15
N LYS A 3 -28.75 1.27 -12.36
CA LYS A 3 -27.67 0.29 -12.59
C LYS A 3 -26.38 0.98 -12.17
N GLU A 4 -25.81 0.57 -11.03
CA GLU A 4 -24.39 0.80 -10.78
C GLU A 4 -23.65 -0.02 -11.84
N THR A 5 -23.31 0.62 -12.96
CA THR A 5 -22.35 0.04 -13.89
C THR A 5 -21.05 -0.02 -13.13
N LEU A 6 -20.69 -1.20 -12.63
CA LEU A 6 -19.38 -1.45 -12.02
C LEU A 6 -18.34 -1.18 -13.10
N SER A 7 -17.85 0.05 -13.17
CA SER A 7 -16.79 0.42 -14.09
C SER A 7 -15.54 -0.34 -13.67
N ASN A 8 -15.03 -1.18 -14.57
CA ASN A 8 -13.73 -1.81 -14.38
C ASN A 8 -12.67 -0.72 -14.21
N LEU A 9 -12.06 -0.64 -13.04
CA LEU A 9 -10.96 0.29 -12.77
C LEU A 9 -9.65 -0.42 -13.06
N GLN A 10 -8.92 0.05 -14.06
CA GLN A 10 -7.56 -0.41 -14.29
C GLN A 10 -6.60 0.39 -13.44
N ILE A 11 -5.82 -0.31 -12.61
CA ILE A 11 -4.72 0.26 -11.83
C ILE A 11 -3.39 -0.31 -12.33
N SER A 12 -2.35 0.52 -12.30
CA SER A 12 -0.97 0.11 -12.55
C SER A 12 -0.14 0.45 -11.31
N SER A 13 0.59 -0.53 -10.78
CA SER A 13 1.43 -0.33 -9.60
C SER A 13 2.74 -1.10 -9.74
N ARG A 14 3.60 -1.00 -8.74
CA ARG A 14 4.68 -1.99 -8.54
C ARG A 14 4.08 -3.38 -8.29
N THR A 15 4.93 -4.40 -8.37
CA THR A 15 4.55 -5.80 -8.10
C THR A 15 3.84 -5.96 -6.76
N GLN A 16 4.38 -5.33 -5.70
CA GLN A 16 3.66 -5.13 -4.44
C GLN A 16 3.03 -3.73 -4.46
N LEU A 17 1.74 -3.66 -4.17
CA LEU A 17 1.01 -2.39 -4.10
C LEU A 17 1.41 -1.61 -2.85
N PHE A 18 1.61 -2.31 -1.73
CA PHE A 18 1.83 -1.68 -0.45
C PHE A 18 3.31 -1.64 -0.09
N THR A 19 3.77 -0.46 0.30
CA THR A 19 5.04 -0.29 1.02
C THR A 19 4.73 -0.05 2.50
N TYR A 20 5.43 -0.76 3.38
CA TYR A 20 5.22 -0.64 4.82
C TYR A 20 6.28 0.29 5.41
N VAL A 21 5.85 1.24 6.22
CA VAL A 21 6.71 2.18 6.94
C VAL A 21 6.61 1.87 8.42
N ILE A 22 7.71 1.41 9.00
CA ILE A 22 7.88 1.13 10.43
C ILE A 22 8.80 2.19 11.00
N LYS A 23 8.28 3.01 11.92
CA LYS A 23 9.04 4.01 12.65
C LYS A 23 9.21 3.61 14.11
N ASP A 24 10.35 3.92 14.69
CA ASP A 24 10.53 3.84 16.15
C ASP A 24 9.88 5.02 16.88
N GLU A 25 10.02 5.07 18.20
CA GLU A 25 9.48 6.14 19.04
C GLU A 25 10.05 7.53 18.75
N SER A 26 11.26 7.61 18.17
CA SER A 26 11.86 8.87 17.73
C SER A 26 11.31 9.35 16.39
N GLY A 27 10.53 8.51 15.70
CA GLY A 27 9.99 8.77 14.37
C GLY A 27 10.94 8.37 13.24
N ALA A 28 12.10 7.78 13.55
CA ALA A 28 13.03 7.27 12.56
C ALA A 28 12.49 5.99 11.92
N GLN A 29 12.50 5.92 10.59
CA GLN A 29 12.11 4.71 9.88
C GLN A 29 13.21 3.66 10.00
N ILE A 30 12.85 2.46 10.48
CA ILE A 30 13.82 1.41 10.78
C ILE A 30 13.88 0.31 9.72
N ASN A 31 12.84 0.20 8.88
CA ASN A 31 12.81 -0.78 7.80
C ASN A 31 13.13 -0.13 6.45
N SER A 32 13.69 -0.91 5.55
CA SER A 32 13.73 -0.63 4.12
C SER A 32 12.81 -1.59 3.38
N TYR A 33 12.38 -1.20 2.19
CA TYR A 33 11.66 -2.06 1.26
C TYR A 33 12.38 -2.05 -0.08
N ALA A 34 12.44 -3.20 -0.73
CA ALA A 34 13.04 -3.30 -2.06
C ALA A 34 12.15 -2.60 -3.08
N VAL A 35 12.75 -1.73 -3.89
CA VAL A 35 12.11 -1.21 -5.10
C VAL A 35 12.43 -2.17 -6.22
N THR A 36 11.43 -2.88 -6.71
CA THR A 36 11.57 -3.76 -7.88
C THR A 36 11.18 -2.98 -9.13
N ASP A 37 11.91 -3.16 -10.23
CA ASP A 37 11.59 -2.55 -11.53
C ASP A 37 10.33 -3.14 -12.19
N GLY A 38 9.74 -4.17 -11.59
CA GLY A 38 8.52 -4.83 -12.08
C GLY A 38 7.23 -4.07 -11.73
N GLY A 39 6.46 -3.72 -12.76
CA GLY A 39 5.09 -3.18 -12.65
C GLY A 39 4.03 -4.22 -13.01
N VAL A 40 2.84 -4.08 -12.43
CA VAL A 40 1.67 -4.94 -12.69
C VAL A 40 0.45 -4.07 -12.96
N ALA A 41 -0.26 -4.36 -14.05
CA ALA A 41 -1.59 -3.82 -14.31
C ALA A 41 -2.65 -4.77 -13.77
N ARG A 42 -3.61 -4.25 -12.99
CA ARG A 42 -4.71 -5.00 -12.40
C ARG A 42 -6.03 -4.36 -12.81
N ILE A 43 -7.02 -5.18 -13.18
CA ILE A 43 -8.39 -4.72 -13.39
C ILE A 43 -9.20 -5.06 -12.14
N LEU A 44 -9.75 -4.03 -11.50
CA LEU A 44 -10.61 -4.17 -10.33
C LEU A 44 -12.07 -3.94 -10.76
N SER A 45 -12.93 -4.93 -10.52
CA SER A 45 -14.37 -4.88 -10.82
C SER A 45 -15.22 -5.08 -9.57
N GLY A 46 -16.05 -4.09 -9.21
CA GLY A 46 -16.83 -4.16 -7.96
C GLY A 46 -15.96 -4.03 -6.71
N LYS A 47 -16.40 -4.66 -5.61
CA LYS A 47 -15.65 -4.68 -4.35
C LYS A 47 -14.54 -5.73 -4.42
N ASN A 48 -13.30 -5.29 -4.68
CA ASN A 48 -12.11 -6.13 -4.61
C ASN A 48 -11.25 -5.75 -3.42
N ASN A 49 -10.62 -6.75 -2.82
CA ASN A 49 -9.62 -6.57 -1.77
C ASN A 49 -8.27 -7.04 -2.31
N ILE A 50 -7.24 -6.20 -2.13
CA ILE A 50 -5.85 -6.58 -2.36
C ILE A 50 -5.25 -6.85 -0.99
N SER A 51 -4.71 -8.05 -0.78
CA SER A 51 -4.07 -8.45 0.46
C SER A 51 -2.63 -8.82 0.19
N GLU A 52 -1.71 -8.20 0.91
CA GLU A 52 -0.28 -8.47 0.83
C GLU A 52 0.25 -8.73 2.24
N GLY A 53 1.20 -9.66 2.35
CA GLY A 53 1.89 -9.96 3.60
C GLY A 53 3.23 -9.25 3.64
N TYR A 54 3.59 -8.69 4.80
CA TYR A 54 4.91 -8.12 5.02
C TYR A 54 5.46 -8.58 6.36
N THR A 55 6.72 -9.00 6.36
CA THR A 55 7.44 -9.49 7.55
C THR A 55 8.68 -8.65 7.77
N TYR A 56 8.84 -8.15 8.99
CA TYR A 56 10.02 -7.41 9.41
C TYR A 56 10.45 -7.84 10.80
N LYS A 57 11.74 -8.17 10.97
CA LYS A 57 12.31 -8.59 12.26
C LYS A 57 12.79 -7.38 13.05
N ILE A 58 12.06 -7.04 14.11
CA ILE A 58 12.45 -6.01 15.07
C ILE A 58 13.43 -6.61 16.07
N LYS A 59 14.61 -5.97 16.22
CA LYS A 59 15.72 -6.48 17.04
C LYS A 59 15.73 -5.95 18.47
N LYS A 60 15.05 -4.84 18.73
CA LYS A 60 15.03 -4.15 20.03
C LYS A 60 13.61 -4.08 20.53
N SER A 61 13.42 -4.28 21.82
CA SER A 61 12.15 -4.00 22.48
C SER A 61 11.88 -2.48 22.42
N GLY A 62 10.62 -2.09 22.35
CA GLY A 62 10.24 -0.69 22.26
C GLY A 62 8.86 -0.44 21.63
N THR A 63 8.52 0.84 21.51
CA THR A 63 7.32 1.29 20.79
C THR A 63 7.64 1.57 19.34
N TYR A 64 6.79 1.09 18.45
CA TYR A 64 6.88 1.29 17.01
C TYR A 64 5.55 1.76 16.43
N TYR A 65 5.62 2.42 15.28
CA TYR A 65 4.47 2.90 14.53
C TYR A 65 4.51 2.34 13.11
N VAL A 66 3.46 1.63 12.72
CA VAL A 66 3.37 0.96 11.41
C VAL A 66 2.28 1.61 10.59
N SER A 67 2.60 1.98 9.35
CA SER A 67 1.63 2.43 8.33
C SER A 67 1.92 1.75 7.00
N ALA A 68 0.90 1.62 6.15
CA ALA A 68 1.05 1.17 4.77
C ALA A 68 0.79 2.34 3.82
N VAL A 69 1.56 2.39 2.73
CA VAL A 69 1.44 3.36 1.65
C VAL A 69 1.25 2.60 0.35
N ALA A 70 0.14 2.87 -0.34
CA ALA A 70 -0.13 2.39 -1.68
C ALA A 70 0.13 3.50 -2.69
N GLU A 71 0.96 3.21 -3.69
CA GLU A 71 1.26 4.10 -4.81
C GLU A 71 0.91 3.39 -6.12
N PHE A 72 -0.03 3.96 -6.86
CA PHE A 72 -0.52 3.37 -8.11
C PHE A 72 -1.10 4.45 -9.02
N SER A 73 -1.13 4.17 -10.32
CA SER A 73 -1.81 5.01 -11.30
C SER A 73 -3.14 4.38 -11.67
N ILE A 74 -4.16 5.21 -11.85
CA ILE A 74 -5.46 4.80 -12.41
C ILE A 74 -5.59 5.29 -13.85
N MET A 75 -6.19 4.47 -14.71
CA MET A 75 -6.55 4.88 -16.07
C MET A 75 -8.04 5.17 -16.15
N VAL A 76 -8.39 6.41 -16.49
CA VAL A 76 -9.78 6.86 -16.67
C VAL A 76 -9.89 7.63 -17.97
N ASN A 77 -10.70 7.13 -18.91
CA ASN A 77 -10.95 7.75 -20.22
C ASN A 77 -9.66 8.10 -21.00
N GLY A 78 -8.67 7.19 -20.96
CA GLY A 78 -7.38 7.38 -21.65
C GLY A 78 -6.37 8.27 -20.93
N ASN A 79 -6.73 8.85 -19.78
CA ASN A 79 -5.81 9.63 -18.96
C ASN A 79 -5.32 8.81 -17.77
N SER A 80 -4.02 8.90 -17.49
CA SER A 80 -3.41 8.33 -16.29
C SER A 80 -3.41 9.37 -15.17
N LYS A 81 -3.71 8.93 -13.94
CA LYS A 81 -3.59 9.74 -12.73
C LYS A 81 -2.89 8.95 -11.63
N ASP A 82 -1.84 9.53 -11.06
CA ASP A 82 -1.15 8.93 -9.91
C ASP A 82 -1.93 9.17 -8.62
N VAL A 83 -1.95 8.14 -7.78
CA VAL A 83 -2.69 8.10 -6.52
C VAL A 83 -1.78 7.53 -5.44
N THR A 84 -1.71 8.26 -4.32
CA THR A 84 -1.06 7.80 -3.10
C THR A 84 -2.09 7.72 -1.98
N ILE A 85 -2.21 6.55 -1.36
CA ILE A 85 -3.07 6.33 -0.20
C ILE A 85 -2.19 5.87 0.94
N LYS A 86 -2.32 6.50 2.10
CA LYS A 86 -1.62 6.11 3.32
C LYS A 86 -2.63 5.74 4.40
N THR A 87 -2.39 4.62 5.07
CA THR A 87 -3.18 4.24 6.25
C THR A 87 -2.79 5.09 7.44
N GLU A 88 -3.70 5.18 8.42
CA GLU A 88 -3.32 5.64 9.75
C GLU A 88 -2.18 4.78 10.32
N SER A 89 -1.35 5.41 11.14
CA SER A 89 -0.27 4.71 11.84
C SER A 89 -0.83 3.95 13.03
N LYS A 90 -0.52 2.65 13.12
CA LYS A 90 -0.85 1.82 14.28
C LYS A 90 0.35 1.70 15.22
N LYS A 91 0.13 1.96 16.51
CA LYS A 91 1.13 1.72 17.57
C LYS A 91 1.29 0.21 17.82
N LEU A 92 2.54 -0.25 17.96
CA LEU A 92 2.92 -1.62 18.28
C LEU A 92 3.97 -1.59 19.41
N GLU A 93 3.76 -2.38 20.45
CA GLU A 93 4.73 -2.58 21.53
C GLU A 93 5.41 -3.94 21.36
N VAL A 94 6.74 -3.93 21.21
CA VAL A 94 7.56 -5.13 21.13
C VAL A 94 8.27 -5.30 22.46
N LYS A 95 8.12 -6.47 23.08
CA LYS A 95 8.71 -6.83 24.36
C LYS A 95 9.90 -7.75 24.14
#